data_AF-A0A5D0G6Y3-F1
#
_entry.id   AF-A0A5D0G6Y3-F1
#
_cell.length_a   1.000
_cell.length_b   1.000
_cell.length_c   1.000
_cell.angle_alpha   90.00
_cell.angle_beta   90.00
_cell.angle_gamma   90.00
#
_symmetry.space_group_name_H-M   'P 1'
#
loop_
_entity.id
_entity.type
_entity.pdbx_description
1 polymer ?
#
loop_
_entity_poly.entity_id
_entity_poly.type
_entity_poly.pdbx_seq_one_letter_code
_entity_poly.pdbx_strand_id
1 'polypeptide(L)' 'MTKNQTYSIAIGVALGSSIGTTVGAVIGNVAMGIVYGSMIGTFIGIILAITYFKNENNKP' A
#
# COMPACT_ATOMS: atom_id res chain seq x y z
N MET A 1 16.67 2.32 -2.27
CA MET A 1 15.29 1.96 -2.66
C MET A 1 15.28 1.72 -4.16
N THR A 2 15.07 0.50 -4.61
CA THR A 2 15.03 0.17 -6.04
C THR A 2 13.74 0.72 -6.65
N LYS A 3 13.72 0.97 -7.97
CA LYS A 3 12.49 1.40 -8.69
C LYS A 3 11.30 0.49 -8.35
N ASN A 4 11.55 -0.82 -8.27
CA ASN A 4 10.54 -1.83 -7.96
C ASN A 4 9.95 -1.66 -6.55
N GLN A 5 10.79 -1.33 -5.55
CA GLN A 5 10.31 -1.02 -4.20
C GLN A 5 9.43 0.23 -4.19
N THR A 6 9.82 1.29 -4.91
CA THR A 6 9.00 2.51 -5.05
C THR A 6 7.66 2.22 -5.69
N TYR A 7 7.62 1.43 -6.77
CA TYR A 7 6.37 1.05 -7.41
C TYR A 7 5.49 0.21 -6.49
N SER A 8 6.05 -0.74 -5.74
CA SER A 8 5.26 -1.56 -4.81
C SER A 8 4.61 -0.75 -3.70
N ILE A 9 5.33 0.24 -3.14
CA ILE A 9 4.80 1.14 -2.13
C ILE A 9 3.73 2.04 -2.75
N ALA A 10 3.99 2.62 -3.93
CA ALA A 10 3.04 3.48 -4.62
C ALA A 10 1.73 2.75 -4.98
N ILE A 11 1.83 1.51 -5.47
CA ILE A 11 0.66 0.66 -5.77
C ILE A 11 -0.09 0.32 -4.48
N GLY A 12 0.63 -0.06 -3.41
CA GLY A 12 0.03 -0.32 -2.10
C GLY A 12 -0.77 0.86 -1.58
N VAL A 13 -0.19 2.07 -1.62
CA VAL A 13 -0.84 3.32 -1.22
C VAL A 13 -2.08 3.61 -2.07
N ALA A 14 -1.97 3.52 -3.40
CA ALA A 14 -3.08 3.81 -4.31
C ALA A 14 -4.27 2.86 -4.11
N LEU A 15 -3.99 1.56 -3.94
CA LEU A 15 -5.00 0.55 -3.65
C LEU A 15 -5.64 0.78 -2.28
N GLY A 16 -4.81 1.01 -1.26
CA GLY A 16 -5.27 1.28 0.10
C GLY A 16 -6.18 2.50 0.18
N SER A 17 -5.79 3.62 -0.45
CA SER A 17 -6.60 4.83 -0.50
C SER A 17 -7.91 4.64 -1.25
N SER A 18 -7.92 3.89 -2.37
CA SER A 18 -9.16 3.60 -3.10
C SER A 18 -10.13 2.77 -2.24
N ILE A 19 -9.65 1.66 -1.66
CA ILE A 19 -10.46 0.80 -0.78
C ILE A 19 -10.94 1.59 0.44
N GLY A 20 -10.05 2.38 1.05
CA GLY A 20 -10.38 3.23 2.19
C GLY A 20 -11.46 4.25 1.87
N THR A 21 -11.42 4.86 0.67
CA THR A 21 -12.45 5.80 0.21
C THR A 21 -13.80 5.10 0.07
N THR A 22 -13.84 3.92 -0.56
CA THR A 22 -15.07 3.14 -0.72
C THR A 22 -15.64 2.72 0.63
N VAL A 23 -14.81 2.18 1.53
CA VAL A 23 -15.22 1.77 2.87
C VAL A 23 -15.71 2.97 3.69
N GLY A 24 -14.97 4.08 3.66
CA GLY A 24 -15.37 5.31 4.33
C GLY A 24 -16.69 5.88 3.80
N ALA A 25 -16.94 5.79 2.49
CA ALA A 25 -18.21 6.19 1.91
C ALA A 25 -19.38 5.33 2.38
N VAL A 26 -19.18 4.01 2.53
CA VAL A 26 -20.21 3.08 3.03
C VAL A 26 -20.53 3.32 4.51
N ILE A 27 -19.52 3.62 5.33
CA ILE A 27 -19.68 3.85 6.77
C ILE A 27 -20.16 5.30 7.07
N GLY A 28 -20.16 6.18 6.07
CA GLY A 28 -20.51 7.59 6.21
C GLY A 28 -19.38 8.46 6.77
N ASN A 29 -18.15 7.96 6.80
CA ASN A 29 -16.96 8.68 7.23
C ASN A 29 -15.79 8.46 6.25
N VAL A 30 -15.84 9.19 5.13
CA VAL A 30 -14.85 9.09 4.04
C VAL A 30 -13.45 9.48 4.51
N ALA A 31 -13.33 10.55 5.30
CA ALA A 31 -12.04 11.02 5.79
C ALA A 31 -11.31 9.95 6.61
N MET A 32 -12.03 9.32 7.54
CA MET A 32 -11.51 8.23 8.35
C MET A 32 -11.12 7.02 7.49
N GLY A 33 -11.97 6.64 6.53
CA GLY A 33 -11.71 5.56 5.60
C GLY A 33 -10.44 5.78 4.76
N ILE A 34 -10.22 7.00 4.24
CA ILE A 34 -9.01 7.35 3.48
C ILE A 34 -7.76 7.23 4.36
N VAL A 35 -7.81 7.72 5.61
CA VAL A 35 -6.66 7.64 6.53
C VAL A 35 -6.29 6.18 6.80
N TYR A 36 -7.24 5.35 7.23
CA TYR A 36 -6.96 3.94 7.49
C TYR A 36 -6.57 3.17 6.22
N GLY A 37 -7.26 3.42 5.11
CA GLY A 37 -6.95 2.79 3.83
C GLY A 37 -5.54 3.11 3.34
N SER A 38 -5.14 4.38 3.36
CA SER A 38 -3.79 4.79 2.97
C SER A 38 -2.71 4.22 3.91
N MET A 39 -2.96 4.17 5.22
CA MET A 39 -2.06 3.54 6.18
C MET A 39 -1.89 2.05 5.89
N ILE A 40 -2.99 1.31 5.77
CA ILE A 40 -2.99 -0.13 5.47
C ILE A 40 -2.29 -0.39 4.12
N GLY A 41 -2.62 0.39 3.09
CA GLY A 41 -1.99 0.31 1.78
C GLY A 41 -0.49 0.55 1.81
N THR A 42 -0.04 1.53 2.59
CA THR A 42 1.38 1.82 2.82
C THR A 42 2.07 0.62 3.47
N PHE A 43 1.48 0.05 4.54
CA PHE A 43 2.03 -1.12 5.21
C PHE A 43 2.14 -2.32 4.29
N ILE A 44 1.08 -2.62 3.52
CA ILE A 44 1.08 -3.70 2.54
C ILE A 44 2.18 -3.47 1.49
N GLY A 45 2.27 -2.26 0.93
CA GLY A 45 3.29 -1.90 -0.05
C GLY A 45 4.72 -2.06 0.49
N ILE A 46 4.97 -1.66 1.74
CA ILE A 46 6.27 -1.83 2.40
C ILE A 46 6.58 -3.31 2.65
N ILE A 47 5.60 -4.10 3.12
CA ILE A 47 5.77 -5.54 3.37
C ILE A 47 6.10 -6.26 2.05
N LEU A 48 5.39 -5.94 0.97
CA LEU A 48 5.70 -6.45 -0.38
C LEU A 48 7.08 -6.00 -0.86
N ALA A 49 7.44 -4.73 -0.63
CA ALA A 49 8.76 -4.20 -0.95
C ALA A 49 9.90 -4.96 -0.27
N ILE A 50 9.69 -5.34 1.00
CA ILE A 50 10.70 -6.01 1.82
C ILE A 50 10.65 -7.53 1.64
N THR A 51 9.50 -8.14 1.34
CA THR A 51 9.38 -9.60 1.22
C THR A 51 9.75 -10.07 -0.18
N TYR A 52 9.25 -9.37 -1.20
CA TYR A 52 9.41 -9.79 -2.60
C TYR A 52 10.71 -9.24 -3.21
N PHE A 53 10.96 -7.93 -3.08
CA PHE A 53 12.13 -7.30 -3.69
C PHE A 53 13.43 -7.46 -2.89
N LYS A 54 13.37 -7.92 -1.64
CA LYS A 54 14.59 -8.36 -0.92
C LYS A 54 15.16 -9.65 -1.48
N ASN A 55 14.34 -10.51 -2.08
CA ASN A 55 14.78 -11.73 -2.76
C ASN A 55 15.37 -11.48 -4.16
N GLU A 56 15.07 -10.35 -4.82
CA GLU A 56 15.70 -10.02 -6.11
C GLU A 56 17.20 -9.70 -5.99
N ASN A 57 17.67 -9.32 -4.80
CA ASN A 57 19.10 -9.11 -4.52
C ASN A 57 19.81 -10.39 -4.03
N ASN A 58 19.11 -11.52 -4.00
CA ASN A 58 19.63 -12.83 -3.58
C ASN A 58 19.33 -13.88 -4.65
N LYS A 59 19.56 -13.51 -5.92
CA LYS A 59 19.61 -14.45 -7.03
C LYS A 59 21.10 -14.80 -7.24
N PRO A 60 21.49 -16.08 -7.19
CA PRO A 60 22.88 -16.49 -7.43
C PRO A 60 23.36 -16.11 -8.83
#